data_AF-A0A954N4D2-F1
#
_entry.id   AF-A0A954N4D2-F1
#
_cell.length_a   1.000
_cell.length_b   1.000
_cell.length_c   1.000
_cell.angle_alpha   90.00
_cell.angle_beta   90.00
_cell.angle_gamma   90.00
#
_symmetry.space_group_name_H-M   'P 1'
#
loop_
_entity.id
_entity.type
_entity.pdbx_description
1 polymer ?
#
loop_
_entity_poly.entity_id
_entity_poly.type
_entity_poly.pdbx_seq_one_letter_code
_entity_poly.pdbx_strand_id
1 'polypeptide(L)'
;MSSPGTSSHDQLRIIPHPSLSGHFLIECEQSIPLTPEELFPFYGDPLNLERITPPWLHFHVVTPLPIEMRQDITLDYRLRLHGIPLKWRSIISHWEPPFRFVDEQLIGPYRKWHHEHLF
;
A
#
# COMPACT_ATOMS: atom_id res chain seq x y z
N MET A 1 -20.74 34.37 12.61
CA MET A 1 -19.65 34.25 11.63
C MET A 1 -19.06 32.87 11.79
N SER A 2 -19.57 31.91 11.02
CA SER A 2 -19.12 30.52 11.07
C SER A 2 -18.28 30.27 9.82
N SER A 3 -16.98 30.08 9.99
CA SER A 3 -16.09 29.70 8.90
C SER A 3 -16.46 28.28 8.43
N PRO A 4 -16.61 28.04 7.12
CA PRO A 4 -16.80 26.68 6.62
C PRO A 4 -15.48 25.92 6.77
N GLY A 5 -15.57 24.70 7.31
CA GLY A 5 -14.46 23.77 7.46
C GLY A 5 -13.73 23.55 6.14
N THR A 6 -12.41 23.64 6.20
CA THR A 6 -11.50 23.37 5.10
C THR A 6 -11.58 21.88 4.76
N SER A 7 -12.26 21.53 3.67
CA SER A 7 -12.11 20.22 3.03
C SER A 7 -10.69 20.20 2.47
N SER A 8 -9.75 19.61 3.22
CA SER A 8 -8.38 19.38 2.72
C SER A 8 -8.50 18.43 1.53
N HIS A 9 -8.08 18.89 0.36
CA HIS A 9 -8.03 18.05 -0.82
C HIS A 9 -6.85 17.08 -0.65
N ASP A 10 -7.15 15.79 -0.51
CA ASP A 10 -6.21 14.68 -0.68
C ASP A 10 -5.65 14.72 -2.12
N GLN A 11 -4.65 15.57 -2.34
CA GLN A 11 -4.02 15.72 -3.65
C GLN A 11 -2.92 14.68 -3.78
N LEU A 12 -3.20 13.65 -4.58
CA LEU A 12 -2.18 12.76 -5.12
C LEU A 12 -1.12 13.60 -5.85
N ARG A 13 0.14 13.48 -5.43
CA ARG A 13 1.28 14.12 -6.09
C ARG A 13 2.09 13.06 -6.81
N ILE A 14 2.45 13.34 -8.07
CA ILE A 14 3.33 12.48 -8.87
C ILE A 14 4.54 13.32 -9.26
N ILE A 15 5.72 12.94 -8.79
CA ILE A 15 6.95 13.72 -8.91
C ILE A 15 8.03 12.81 -9.52
N PRO A 16 8.88 13.30 -10.45
CA PRO A 16 10.07 12.55 -10.85
C PRO A 16 10.94 12.22 -9.63
N HIS A 17 11.42 10.97 -9.53
CA HIS A 17 12.25 10.58 -8.40
C HIS A 17 13.57 11.37 -8.40
N PRO A 18 13.98 11.98 -7.28
CA PRO A 18 15.07 12.97 -7.26
C PRO A 18 16.43 12.41 -7.70
N SER A 19 16.67 11.12 -7.47
CA SER A 19 17.94 10.46 -7.75
C SER A 19 17.87 9.27 -8.72
N LEU A 20 16.66 8.86 -9.15
CA LEU A 20 16.48 7.64 -9.95
C LEU A 20 15.76 7.96 -11.26
N SER A 21 16.53 8.08 -12.34
CA SER A 21 15.96 8.37 -13.66
C SER A 21 14.93 7.32 -14.10
N GLY A 22 13.83 7.79 -14.69
CA GLY A 22 12.70 6.95 -15.11
C GLY A 22 11.92 6.32 -13.95
N HIS A 23 12.05 6.83 -12.73
CA HIS A 23 11.19 6.48 -11.60
C HIS A 23 10.39 7.71 -11.17
N PHE A 24 9.24 7.45 -10.54
CA PHE A 24 8.35 8.46 -10.01
C PHE A 24 8.09 8.18 -8.54
N LEU A 25 8.00 9.24 -7.75
CA LEU A 25 7.47 9.22 -6.39
C LEU A 25 5.99 9.61 -6.47
N ILE A 26 5.14 8.81 -5.82
CA ILE A 26 3.72 9.08 -5.69
C ILE A 26 3.44 9.27 -4.20
N GLU A 27 2.96 10.44 -3.83
CA GLU A 27 2.62 10.78 -2.44
C GLU A 27 1.12 11.02 -2.33
N CYS A 28 0.52 10.46 -1.28
CA CYS A 28 -0.86 10.66 -0.91
C CYS A 28 -0.93 10.76 0.61
N GLU A 29 -1.75 11.68 1.12
CA GLU A 29 -2.00 11.86 2.55
C GLU A 29 -3.51 11.82 2.76
N GLN A 30 -3.95 11.23 3.86
CA GLN A 30 -5.36 11.15 4.24
C GLN A 30 -5.49 11.48 5.73
N SER A 31 -6.49 12.28 6.09
CA SER A 31 -6.80 12.59 7.49
C SER A 31 -7.98 11.76 7.97
N ILE A 32 -7.74 10.90 8.97
CA ILE A 32 -8.74 9.99 9.55
C ILE A 32 -8.85 10.29 11.05
N PRO A 33 -10.06 10.42 11.63
CA PRO A 33 -10.23 10.77 13.04
C PRO A 33 -10.04 9.54 13.98
N LEU A 34 -8.91 8.85 13.86
CA LEU A 34 -8.49 7.69 14.65
C LEU A 34 -7.00 7.80 15.01
N THR A 35 -6.55 7.12 16.07
CA THR A 35 -5.11 7.05 16.37
C THR A 35 -4.41 6.01 15.49
N PRO A 36 -3.06 6.08 15.33
CA PRO A 36 -2.30 5.04 14.63
C PRO A 36 -2.55 3.64 15.18
N GLU A 37 -2.68 3.47 16.50
CA GLU A 37 -2.96 2.18 17.15
C GLU A 37 -4.32 1.59 16.74
N GLU A 38 -5.33 2.45 16.52
CA GLU A 38 -6.66 2.05 16.08
C GLU A 38 -6.68 1.76 14.56
N LEU A 39 -5.90 2.50 13.78
CA LEU A 39 -5.91 2.45 12.33
C LEU A 39 -5.00 1.35 11.76
N PHE A 40 -3.81 1.20 12.32
CA PHE A 40 -2.77 0.29 11.82
C PHE A 40 -3.24 -1.16 11.69
N PRO A 41 -4.01 -1.77 12.61
CA PRO A 41 -4.46 -3.15 12.47
C PRO A 41 -5.25 -3.41 11.17
N PHE A 42 -5.96 -2.41 10.65
CA PHE A 42 -6.68 -2.54 9.40
C PHE A 42 -5.73 -2.58 8.19
N TYR A 43 -4.78 -1.66 8.11
CA TYR A 43 -3.82 -1.57 6.99
C TYR A 43 -2.71 -2.63 7.07
N GLY A 44 -2.35 -3.04 8.28
CA GLY A 44 -1.37 -4.07 8.54
C GLY A 44 -1.87 -5.49 8.30
N ASP A 45 -3.17 -5.70 8.14
CA ASP A 45 -3.73 -7.01 7.78
C ASP A 45 -3.80 -7.16 6.25
N PRO A 46 -3.00 -8.06 5.65
CA PRO A 46 -2.98 -8.25 4.20
C PRO A 46 -4.33 -8.72 3.64
N LEU A 47 -5.20 -9.31 4.46
CA LEU A 47 -6.54 -9.72 4.02
C LEU A 47 -7.48 -8.52 3.77
N ASN A 48 -7.16 -7.34 4.31
CA ASN A 48 -7.88 -6.12 3.98
C ASN A 48 -7.44 -5.50 2.64
N LEU A 49 -6.32 -5.94 2.04
CA LEU A 49 -5.87 -5.45 0.74
C LEU A 49 -6.93 -5.65 -0.35
N GLU A 50 -7.63 -6.79 -0.34
CA GLU A 50 -8.71 -7.04 -1.31
C GLU A 50 -9.87 -6.05 -1.16
N ARG A 51 -10.11 -5.54 0.06
CA ARG A 51 -11.20 -4.59 0.35
C ARG A 51 -10.86 -3.17 -0.08
N ILE A 52 -9.59 -2.78 -0.01
CA ILE A 52 -9.13 -1.42 -0.35
C ILE A 52 -8.59 -1.30 -1.77
N THR A 53 -8.37 -2.42 -2.45
CA THR A 53 -7.93 -2.43 -3.85
C THR A 53 -9.14 -2.31 -4.78
N PRO A 54 -9.07 -1.51 -5.86
CA PRO A 54 -10.17 -1.38 -6.80
C PRO A 54 -10.65 -2.75 -7.35
N PRO A 55 -11.96 -3.06 -7.33
CA PRO A 55 -12.48 -4.39 -7.68
C PRO A 55 -12.10 -4.90 -9.08
N TRP A 56 -11.88 -3.99 -10.03
CA TRP A 56 -11.49 -4.33 -11.40
C TRP A 56 -10.09 -4.94 -11.51
N LEU A 57 -9.25 -4.84 -10.46
CA LEU A 57 -7.96 -5.53 -10.39
C LEU A 57 -8.11 -7.01 -10.04
N HIS A 58 -9.27 -7.48 -9.55
CA HIS A 58 -9.44 -8.87 -9.09
C HIS A 58 -8.28 -9.35 -8.21
N PHE A 59 -7.87 -8.49 -7.27
CA PHE A 59 -6.75 -8.74 -6.39
C PHE A 59 -7.12 -9.82 -5.38
N HIS A 60 -6.27 -10.83 -5.23
CA HIS A 60 -6.45 -11.93 -4.31
C HIS A 60 -5.15 -12.27 -3.60
N VAL A 61 -5.20 -12.34 -2.27
CA VAL A 61 -4.09 -12.85 -1.46
C VAL A 61 -4.05 -14.37 -1.60
N VAL A 62 -2.91 -14.91 -2.03
CA VAL A 62 -2.71 -16.36 -2.19
C VAL A 62 -1.61 -16.92 -1.28
N THR A 63 -1.02 -16.09 -0.42
CA THR A 63 -0.16 -16.53 0.69
C THR A 63 -0.92 -17.52 1.59
N PRO A 64 -0.35 -18.68 1.94
CA PRO A 64 -0.98 -19.62 2.87
C PRO A 64 -1.25 -19.01 4.24
N LEU A 65 -2.41 -19.34 4.81
CA LEU A 65 -2.80 -18.93 6.17
C LEU A 65 -2.26 -19.92 7.23
N PRO A 66 -2.02 -19.46 8.48
CA PRO A 66 -2.14 -18.07 8.94
C PRO A 66 -0.97 -17.20 8.44
N ILE A 67 -1.24 -15.90 8.23
CA ILE A 67 -0.20 -14.91 7.90
C ILE A 67 0.12 -14.13 9.16
N GLU A 68 1.34 -14.29 9.67
CA GLU A 68 1.87 -13.48 10.76
C GLU A 68 2.71 -12.35 10.16
N MET A 69 2.22 -11.12 10.25
CA MET A 69 2.91 -9.96 9.68
C MET A 69 4.13 -9.58 10.51
N ARG A 70 5.27 -9.47 9.83
CA ARG A 70 6.57 -9.15 10.41
C ARG A 70 7.53 -8.69 9.32
N GLN A 71 8.66 -8.12 9.72
CA GLN A 71 9.75 -7.83 8.79
C GLN A 71 10.20 -9.11 8.06
N ASP A 72 10.59 -8.93 6.80
CA ASP A 72 11.08 -9.95 5.87
C ASP A 72 10.05 -11.03 5.47
N ILE A 73 8.77 -10.87 5.81
CA ILE A 73 7.73 -11.76 5.28
C ILE A 73 7.49 -11.50 3.80
N THR A 74 7.36 -12.58 3.03
CA THR A 74 6.96 -12.53 1.62
C THR A 74 5.48 -12.80 1.49
N LEU A 75 4.81 -12.00 0.67
CA LEU A 75 3.39 -12.11 0.37
C LEU A 75 3.17 -12.34 -1.12
N ASP A 76 2.32 -13.30 -1.45
CA ASP A 76 1.96 -13.68 -2.82
C ASP A 76 0.52 -13.28 -3.14
N TYR A 77 0.33 -12.68 -4.31
CA TYR A 77 -0.96 -12.21 -4.81
C TYR A 77 -1.21 -12.63 -6.25
N ARG A 78 -2.48 -12.65 -6.63
CA ARG A 78 -2.93 -12.70 -8.02
C ARG A 78 -3.81 -11.50 -8.31
N LEU A 79 -3.66 -10.92 -9.48
CA LEU A 79 -4.46 -9.79 -9.93
C LEU A 79 -4.63 -9.81 -11.47
N ARG A 80 -5.42 -8.89 -11.99
CA ARG A 80 -5.61 -8.63 -13.42
C ARG A 80 -5.35 -7.17 -13.71
N LEU A 81 -4.40 -6.90 -14.61
CA LEU A 81 -4.16 -5.55 -15.11
C LEU A 81 -4.58 -5.49 -16.58
N HIS A 82 -5.49 -4.58 -16.92
CA HIS A 82 -6.12 -4.51 -18.25
C HIS A 82 -6.68 -5.87 -18.72
N GLY A 83 -7.22 -6.67 -17.79
CA GLY A 83 -7.78 -8.00 -18.07
C GLY A 83 -6.76 -9.14 -18.14
N ILE A 84 -5.45 -8.85 -18.12
CA ILE A 84 -4.38 -9.86 -18.21
C ILE A 84 -4.04 -10.36 -16.79
N PRO A 85 -4.11 -11.68 -16.52
CA PRO A 85 -3.73 -12.25 -15.22
C PRO A 85 -2.24 -12.07 -14.93
N LEU A 86 -1.93 -11.64 -13.71
CA LEU A 86 -0.58 -11.41 -13.21
C LEU A 86 -0.37 -12.08 -11.85
N LYS A 87 0.87 -12.50 -11.61
CA LYS A 87 1.35 -12.86 -10.28
C LYS A 87 2.15 -11.69 -9.74
N TRP A 88 1.93 -11.36 -8.48
CA TRP A 88 2.71 -10.35 -7.76
C TRP A 88 3.22 -10.97 -6.47
N ARG A 89 4.51 -10.79 -6.20
CA ARG A 89 5.14 -11.12 -4.93
C ARG A 89 5.79 -9.88 -4.32
N SER A 90 5.48 -9.58 -3.06
CA SER A 90 6.15 -8.53 -2.29
C SER A 90 6.88 -9.09 -1.08
N ILE A 91 7.79 -8.30 -0.53
CA ILE A 91 8.40 -8.48 0.79
C ILE A 91 8.04 -7.27 1.66
N ILE A 92 7.78 -7.51 2.95
CA ILE A 92 7.69 -6.43 3.95
C ILE A 92 9.10 -6.12 4.42
N SER A 93 9.74 -5.10 3.86
CA SER A 93 11.15 -4.78 4.16
C SER A 93 11.33 -4.04 5.47
N HIS A 94 10.29 -3.36 5.95
CA HIS A 94 10.26 -2.71 7.26
C HIS A 94 8.90 -2.92 7.92
N TRP A 95 8.91 -3.16 9.23
CA TRP A 95 7.71 -3.42 10.02
C TRP A 95 7.85 -2.80 11.41
N GLU A 96 7.23 -1.64 11.62
CA GLU A 96 7.32 -0.84 12.84
C GLU A 96 5.91 -0.42 13.32
N PRO A 97 5.06 -1.37 13.76
CA PRO A 97 3.73 -1.03 14.27
C PRO A 97 3.80 -0.12 15.51
N PRO A 98 2.86 0.82 15.66
CA PRO A 98 1.76 1.15 14.75
C PRO A 98 2.11 2.26 13.72
N PHE A 99 3.38 2.62 13.56
CA PHE A 99 3.78 3.86 12.88
C PHE A 99 4.09 3.69 11.41
N ARG A 100 4.64 2.54 11.02
CA ARG A 100 5.22 2.40 9.68
C ARG A 100 5.35 0.96 9.20
N PHE A 101 5.18 0.76 7.90
CA PHE A 101 5.70 -0.41 7.20
C PHE A 101 6.02 -0.11 5.73
N VAL A 102 6.84 -0.96 5.12
CA VAL A 102 7.21 -0.85 3.70
C VAL A 102 7.00 -2.18 3.00
N ASP A 103 6.27 -2.17 1.89
CA ASP A 103 6.18 -3.29 0.96
C ASP A 103 6.97 -3.02 -0.33
N GLU A 104 7.81 -3.98 -0.71
CA GLU A 104 8.62 -3.91 -1.92
C GLU A 104 8.30 -5.08 -2.85
N GLN A 105 8.18 -4.82 -4.15
CA GLN A 105 7.93 -5.88 -5.12
C GLN A 105 9.20 -6.69 -5.39
N LEU A 106 9.10 -8.01 -5.24
CA LEU A 106 10.09 -8.98 -5.70
C LEU A 106 9.79 -9.47 -7.13
N ILE A 107 8.51 -9.70 -7.43
CA ILE A 107 8.01 -10.11 -8.75
C ILE A 107 6.73 -9.35 -9.02
N GLY A 108 6.59 -8.71 -10.18
CA GLY A 108 5.34 -8.03 -10.53
C GLY A 108 5.47 -7.13 -11.76
N PRO A 109 4.45 -6.31 -12.04
CA PRO A 109 4.35 -5.56 -13.28
C PRO A 109 5.29 -4.35 -13.37
N TYR A 110 5.82 -3.89 -12.24
CA TYR A 110 6.67 -2.69 -12.21
C TYR A 110 8.16 -3.05 -12.30
N ARG A 111 8.98 -2.13 -12.83
CA ARG A 111 10.44 -2.26 -12.76
C ARG A 111 10.94 -2.16 -11.31
N LYS A 112 10.31 -1.30 -10.51
CA LYS A 112 10.53 -1.12 -9.08
C LYS A 112 9.22 -0.68 -8.44
N TRP A 113 8.89 -1.26 -7.29
CA TRP A 113 7.81 -0.83 -6.42
C TRP A 113 8.35 -0.83 -5.00
N HIS A 114 8.28 0.32 -4.36
CA HIS A 114 8.65 0.55 -2.97
C HIS A 114 7.54 1.45 -2.41
N HIS A 115 6.65 0.87 -1.63
CA HIS A 115 5.48 1.54 -1.09
C HIS A 115 5.65 1.64 0.41
N GLU A 116 5.70 2.87 0.90
CA GLU A 116 5.85 3.18 2.31
C GLU A 116 4.52 3.70 2.87
N HIS A 117 4.12 3.14 4.01
CA HIS A 117 2.93 3.54 4.74
C HIS A 117 3.40 4.20 6.04
N LEU A 118 2.96 5.43 6.28
CA LEU A 118 3.23 6.19 7.50
C LEU A 118 1.87 6.53 8.15
N PHE A 119 1.77 6.32 9.46
CA PHE A 119 0.55 6.50 10.26
C PHE A 119 0.76 7.52 11.36
#